data_AF-A0A831LBA2-F1
#
_entry.id   AF-A0A831LBA2-F1
#
_cell.length_a   1.000
_cell.length_b   1.000
_cell.length_c   1.000
_cell.angle_alpha   90.00
_cell.angle_beta   90.00
_cell.angle_gamma   90.00
#
_symmetry.space_group_name_H-M   'P 1'
#
loop_
_entity.id
_entity.type
_entity.pdbx_description
1 polymer ?
#
loop_
_entity_poly.entity_id
_entity_poly.type
_entity_poly.pdbx_seq_one_letter_code
_entity_poly.pdbx_strand_id
1 'polypeptide(L)'
;MRSKSLHGLKRKPPQKPTGPLIACFFVILSFCTPCPGKAEGRVQTLFRIGPEHYDVSVEVFPDQGFLQANAAIRLFLEQPASPTLSFFLHQTFRIDELALNGRNMPFSMTPAPPEKLYPARQRVDIQLNRETGTTSRIDLFVRYSGVLKKLPQWGLAKPGKLSMDDTIGPERVELAAYSGWHPQWPGRHWFSLKLEIIAPDNWKVIASGEKTGTRLKENRIHTTWESARDHDLVVVASPDFKEIQVPAGSDFGIISVLHTRLPADFVNREAREMARALEYHTQWLGPPLHAGTSLRHVYSPREKGQGGYSRPGLIISSEGRISAALESRPALSFIRGNAHELAHFWWNSGRGQADWINEAFAEYFSLLVLEAAGNAMDSAAYLKSCEEQVRNLPQSAGALSKVPADNTGHNHVIRYCQGALMLHHFRSLMGDEAFFAACRRFYLEFRESGAETQDFRDFWSQQKGMDSTTVNRWLDTPGSGLMPVLETAEK
;
A
#
# COMPACT_ATOMS: atom_id res chain seq x y z
N MET A 1 36.12 -46.53 45.59
CA MET A 1 35.51 -47.60 46.42
C MET A 1 34.32 -47.01 47.19
N ARG A 2 33.23 -47.77 47.37
CA ARG A 2 32.14 -47.72 48.40
C ARG A 2 31.61 -46.32 48.84
N SER A 3 30.37 -45.89 48.58
CA SER A 3 29.02 -46.43 48.98
C SER A 3 28.76 -46.36 50.50
N LYS A 4 27.75 -45.64 51.04
CA LYS A 4 26.30 -45.98 51.28
C LYS A 4 25.72 -44.92 52.28
N SER A 5 24.43 -44.73 52.63
CA SER A 5 23.07 -45.10 52.16
C SER A 5 22.09 -44.15 52.92
N LEU A 6 21.09 -43.47 52.34
CA LEU A 6 19.73 -43.92 51.94
C LEU A 6 18.90 -44.66 53.02
N HIS A 7 17.76 -44.07 53.45
CA HIS A 7 16.47 -44.59 54.00
C HIS A 7 15.54 -43.35 54.23
N GLY A 8 14.21 -43.27 54.07
CA GLY A 8 13.12 -44.09 53.49
C GLY A 8 11.75 -43.40 53.78
N LEU A 9 10.86 -43.13 52.79
CA LEU A 9 9.58 -43.87 52.50
C LEU A 9 8.46 -43.74 53.59
N LYS A 10 7.14 -43.45 53.39
CA LYS A 10 6.11 -43.50 52.30
C LYS A 10 4.99 -42.42 52.59
N ARG A 11 4.20 -41.83 51.65
CA ARG A 11 3.02 -42.31 50.84
C ARG A 11 1.87 -42.94 51.70
N LYS A 12 0.55 -42.69 51.55
CA LYS A 12 -0.36 -42.24 50.45
C LYS A 12 -1.74 -41.68 51.00
N PRO A 13 -2.69 -41.15 50.17
CA PRO A 13 -4.02 -40.58 50.54
C PRO A 13 -5.19 -41.55 50.10
N PRO A 14 -6.47 -41.15 49.76
CA PRO A 14 -7.34 -39.97 50.04
C PRO A 14 -8.78 -40.34 50.54
N GLN A 15 -9.71 -39.38 50.76
CA GLN A 15 -11.17 -39.66 50.71
C GLN A 15 -12.08 -38.41 50.45
N LYS A 16 -13.29 -38.67 49.91
CA LYS A 16 -14.46 -37.79 49.62
C LYS A 16 -15.68 -38.41 50.36
N PRO A 17 -16.81 -37.71 50.71
CA PRO A 17 -17.95 -37.58 49.77
C PRO A 17 -19.02 -36.44 49.95
N THR A 18 -19.83 -36.24 48.90
CA THR A 18 -21.31 -35.91 48.81
C THR A 18 -21.98 -34.62 49.38
N GLY A 19 -22.31 -33.68 48.48
CA GLY A 19 -23.64 -33.04 48.15
C GLY A 19 -24.53 -32.30 49.20
N PRO A 20 -25.66 -31.63 48.80
CA PRO A 20 -26.12 -31.22 47.45
C PRO A 20 -26.59 -29.72 47.29
N LEU A 21 -26.84 -29.33 46.03
CA LEU A 21 -27.71 -28.25 45.47
C LEU A 21 -28.31 -27.11 46.34
N ILE A 22 -28.16 -25.86 45.87
CA ILE A 22 -29.26 -24.89 45.58
C ILE A 22 -28.70 -23.75 44.70
N ALA A 23 -29.51 -23.21 43.78
CA ALA A 23 -29.16 -22.08 42.91
C ALA A 23 -29.85 -20.79 43.36
N CYS A 24 -29.14 -19.65 43.30
CA CYS A 24 -29.72 -18.31 43.38
C CYS A 24 -29.05 -17.37 42.38
N PHE A 25 -29.85 -16.74 41.53
CA PHE A 25 -29.44 -15.62 40.68
C PHE A 25 -29.13 -14.39 41.54
N PHE A 26 -28.11 -13.62 41.16
CA PHE A 26 -28.08 -12.18 41.43
C PHE A 26 -27.68 -11.41 40.18
N VAL A 27 -28.66 -10.69 39.64
CA VAL A 27 -28.50 -9.71 38.56
C VAL A 27 -28.11 -8.38 39.21
N ILE A 28 -26.99 -7.78 38.79
CA ILE A 28 -26.67 -6.39 39.12
C ILE A 28 -27.00 -5.54 37.89
N LEU A 29 -28.16 -4.89 37.94
CA LEU A 29 -28.59 -3.85 37.02
C LEU A 29 -28.07 -2.50 37.51
N SER A 30 -27.11 -1.90 36.80
CA SER A 30 -26.81 -0.47 36.94
C SER A 30 -27.48 0.31 35.82
N PHE A 31 -28.57 0.99 36.16
CA PHE A 31 -29.21 1.97 35.29
C PHE A 31 -28.42 3.28 35.32
N CYS A 32 -27.94 3.73 34.16
CA CYS A 32 -27.67 5.15 33.91
C CYS A 32 -28.49 5.58 32.69
N THR A 33 -29.27 6.64 32.86
CA THR A 33 -30.14 7.21 31.83
C THR A 33 -29.33 8.01 30.79
N PRO A 34 -29.66 7.92 29.49
CA PRO A 34 -29.00 8.73 28.47
C PRO A 34 -29.54 10.17 28.47
N CYS A 35 -28.63 11.15 28.42
CA CYS A 35 -28.95 12.56 28.30
C CYS A 35 -29.18 12.93 26.81
N PRO A 36 -30.23 13.71 26.45
CA PRO A 36 -30.51 14.04 25.05
C PRO A 36 -29.77 15.31 24.60
N GLY A 37 -29.00 15.23 23.51
CA GLY A 37 -28.40 16.43 22.91
C GLY A 37 -27.58 16.19 21.65
N LYS A 38 -27.87 16.99 20.62
CA LYS A 38 -27.09 17.17 19.37
C LYS A 38 -26.97 15.98 18.41
N ALA A 39 -27.99 15.85 17.56
CA ALA A 39 -27.79 15.39 16.20
C ALA A 39 -27.12 16.50 15.37
N GLU A 40 -25.82 16.36 15.09
CA GLU A 40 -25.15 17.10 14.01
C GLU A 40 -24.88 16.10 12.85
N GLY A 41 -25.11 16.55 11.62
CA GLY A 41 -25.40 15.66 10.50
C GLY A 41 -24.23 14.76 10.06
N ARG A 42 -24.33 13.45 10.35
CA ARG A 42 -23.56 12.45 9.60
C ARG A 42 -24.17 12.29 8.20
N VAL A 43 -23.37 12.51 7.17
CA VAL A 43 -23.69 12.04 5.81
C VAL A 43 -23.79 10.51 5.87
N GLN A 44 -25.02 10.01 5.76
CA GLN A 44 -25.32 8.60 5.95
C GLN A 44 -25.09 7.85 4.65
N THR A 45 -23.89 7.31 4.44
CA THR A 45 -23.59 6.46 3.27
C THR A 45 -22.44 5.49 3.56
N LEU A 46 -22.77 4.38 4.23
CA LEU A 46 -21.83 3.26 4.44
C LEU A 46 -22.50 1.91 4.15
N PHE A 47 -22.89 1.73 2.89
CA PHE A 47 -22.93 0.41 2.31
C PHE A 47 -21.48 -0.02 2.11
N ARG A 48 -20.97 -0.86 3.01
CA ARG A 48 -19.63 -1.43 2.87
C ARG A 48 -19.70 -2.52 1.81
N ILE A 49 -19.30 -2.11 0.60
CA ILE A 49 -19.05 -2.97 -0.55
C ILE A 49 -17.57 -3.33 -0.51
N GLY A 50 -17.25 -4.61 -0.51
CA GLY A 50 -15.88 -5.11 -0.65
C GLY A 50 -15.77 -5.96 -1.90
N PRO A 51 -15.01 -5.57 -2.94
CA PRO A 51 -14.65 -6.49 -4.00
C PRO A 51 -13.79 -7.63 -3.42
N GLU A 52 -14.18 -8.88 -3.67
CA GLU A 52 -13.46 -10.09 -3.25
C GLU A 52 -12.55 -10.64 -4.36
N HIS A 53 -12.98 -10.50 -5.62
CA HIS A 53 -12.28 -11.01 -6.79
C HIS A 53 -12.52 -10.15 -8.04
N TYR A 54 -11.49 -9.98 -8.87
CA TYR A 54 -11.57 -9.44 -10.22
C TYR A 54 -11.08 -10.49 -11.24
N ASP A 55 -11.90 -10.84 -12.24
CA ASP A 55 -11.45 -11.49 -13.47
C ASP A 55 -11.61 -10.47 -14.61
N VAL A 56 -10.48 -9.97 -15.13
CA VAL A 56 -10.45 -8.86 -16.10
C VAL A 56 -9.66 -9.28 -17.33
N SER A 57 -10.25 -9.12 -18.52
CA SER A 57 -9.54 -9.21 -19.80
C SER A 57 -9.53 -7.82 -20.43
N VAL A 58 -8.34 -7.25 -20.62
CA VAL A 58 -8.13 -5.90 -21.17
C VAL A 58 -7.30 -5.94 -22.44
N GLU A 59 -7.79 -5.27 -23.46
CA GLU A 59 -7.14 -5.10 -24.74
C GLU A 59 -6.74 -3.65 -24.97
N VAL A 60 -5.45 -3.40 -25.20
CA VAL A 60 -4.89 -2.05 -25.35
C VAL A 60 -4.47 -1.74 -26.78
N PHE A 61 -4.71 -0.51 -27.19
CA PHE A 61 -4.43 0.01 -28.53
C PHE A 61 -3.54 1.28 -28.40
N PRO A 62 -2.21 1.09 -28.25
CA PRO A 62 -1.25 2.16 -27.95
C PRO A 62 -1.37 3.41 -28.84
N ASP A 63 -1.41 3.23 -30.16
CA ASP A 63 -1.45 4.33 -31.13
C ASP A 63 -2.73 5.17 -31.05
N GLN A 64 -3.81 4.61 -30.51
CA GLN A 64 -5.11 5.23 -30.36
C GLN A 64 -5.33 5.83 -28.97
N GLY A 65 -4.47 5.53 -28.00
CA GLY A 65 -4.70 5.86 -26.58
C GLY A 65 -5.91 5.14 -25.96
N PHE A 66 -6.34 4.04 -26.58
CA PHE A 66 -7.64 3.39 -26.35
C PHE A 66 -7.49 2.02 -25.68
N LEU A 67 -8.50 1.64 -24.89
CA LEU A 67 -8.68 0.26 -24.42
C LEU A 67 -10.11 -0.24 -24.61
N GLN A 68 -10.24 -1.55 -24.67
CA GLN A 68 -11.47 -2.32 -24.51
C GLN A 68 -11.26 -3.30 -23.36
N ALA A 69 -12.25 -3.49 -22.48
CA ALA A 69 -12.13 -4.47 -21.41
C ALA A 69 -13.46 -5.13 -21.05
N ASN A 70 -13.35 -6.36 -20.55
CA ASN A 70 -14.41 -7.09 -19.86
C ASN A 70 -13.94 -7.29 -18.41
N ALA A 71 -14.78 -6.96 -17.44
CA ALA A 71 -14.52 -7.17 -16.01
C ALA A 71 -15.67 -7.93 -15.38
N ALA A 72 -15.39 -9.12 -14.84
CA ALA A 72 -16.27 -9.85 -13.93
C ALA A 72 -15.74 -9.68 -12.50
N ILE A 73 -16.55 -9.15 -11.59
CA ILE A 73 -16.11 -8.71 -10.26
C ILE A 73 -17.06 -9.29 -9.22
N ARG A 74 -16.52 -10.12 -8.32
CA ARG A 74 -17.29 -10.61 -7.17
C ARG A 74 -17.26 -9.57 -6.07
N LEU A 75 -18.44 -9.16 -5.63
CA LEU A 75 -18.65 -8.18 -4.58
C LEU A 75 -19.28 -8.84 -3.36
N PHE A 76 -18.77 -8.51 -2.17
CA PHE A 76 -19.42 -8.74 -0.90
C PHE A 76 -20.11 -7.47 -0.39
N LEU A 77 -21.27 -7.64 0.24
CA LEU A 77 -22.11 -6.58 0.80
C LEU A 77 -22.35 -6.86 2.28
N GLU A 78 -21.80 -6.03 3.17
CA GLU A 78 -21.89 -6.23 4.63
C GLU A 78 -23.31 -6.04 5.21
N GLN A 79 -24.19 -5.35 4.49
CA GLN A 79 -25.58 -5.08 4.85
C GLN A 79 -26.46 -5.13 3.60
N PRO A 80 -27.80 -5.34 3.70
CA PRO A 80 -28.69 -5.27 2.56
C PRO A 80 -28.44 -3.97 1.79
N ALA A 81 -28.22 -4.10 0.48
CA ALA A 81 -27.71 -3.01 -0.31
C ALA A 81 -28.74 -1.88 -0.45
N SER A 82 -28.21 -0.68 -0.65
CA SER A 82 -28.95 0.48 -1.12
C SER A 82 -29.79 0.12 -2.35
N PRO A 83 -30.89 0.83 -2.65
CA PRO A 83 -31.48 0.78 -3.98
C PRO A 83 -30.50 1.17 -5.11
N THR A 84 -29.31 1.69 -4.81
CA THR A 84 -28.26 1.99 -5.80
C THR A 84 -26.89 1.44 -5.41
N LEU A 85 -26.30 0.59 -6.26
CA LEU A 85 -24.91 0.16 -6.19
C LEU A 85 -24.05 1.10 -7.04
N SER A 86 -23.09 1.79 -6.42
CA SER A 86 -22.22 2.75 -7.11
C SER A 86 -20.78 2.26 -7.22
N PHE A 87 -20.14 2.53 -8.35
CA PHE A 87 -18.69 2.40 -8.56
C PHE A 87 -18.15 3.56 -9.42
N PHE A 88 -16.84 3.67 -9.57
CA PHE A 88 -16.19 4.65 -10.44
C PHE A 88 -15.51 3.99 -11.65
N LEU A 89 -15.53 4.68 -12.78
CA LEU A 89 -14.79 4.33 -14.00
C LEU A 89 -14.18 5.62 -14.60
N HIS A 90 -13.22 5.52 -15.50
CA HIS A 90 -12.64 6.68 -16.18
C HIS A 90 -13.70 7.47 -16.98
N GLN A 91 -13.64 8.81 -16.93
CA GLN A 91 -14.72 9.73 -17.34
C GLN A 91 -15.04 9.75 -18.85
N THR A 92 -14.16 9.19 -19.68
CA THR A 92 -14.36 9.10 -21.14
C THR A 92 -14.80 7.70 -21.59
N PHE A 93 -14.83 6.73 -20.67
CA PHE A 93 -15.18 5.35 -21.02
C PHE A 93 -16.69 5.23 -21.14
N ARG A 94 -17.14 4.47 -22.13
CA ARG A 94 -18.52 4.04 -22.27
C ARG A 94 -18.67 2.62 -21.76
N ILE A 95 -19.85 2.30 -21.25
CA ILE A 95 -20.23 0.95 -20.86
C ILE A 95 -21.10 0.38 -21.98
N ASP A 96 -20.61 -0.68 -22.61
CA ASP A 96 -21.26 -1.37 -23.72
C ASP A 96 -22.19 -2.49 -23.22
N GLU A 97 -21.95 -3.03 -22.01
CA GLU A 97 -22.82 -3.99 -21.32
C GLU A 97 -22.58 -3.93 -19.81
N LEU A 98 -23.66 -4.05 -19.02
CA LEU A 98 -23.60 -4.14 -17.56
C LEU A 98 -24.67 -5.11 -17.04
N ALA A 99 -24.23 -6.12 -16.28
CA ALA A 99 -25.10 -7.12 -15.69
C ALA A 99 -24.73 -7.40 -14.23
N LEU A 100 -25.74 -7.72 -13.41
CA LEU A 100 -25.57 -8.26 -12.06
C LEU A 100 -26.16 -9.68 -12.02
N ASN A 101 -25.38 -10.66 -11.55
CA ASN A 101 -25.77 -12.07 -11.49
C ASN A 101 -26.33 -12.59 -12.83
N GLY A 102 -25.72 -12.17 -13.95
CA GLY A 102 -26.13 -12.53 -15.32
C GLY A 102 -27.40 -11.82 -15.84
N ARG A 103 -27.99 -10.87 -15.10
CA ARG A 103 -29.14 -10.06 -15.56
C ARG A 103 -28.69 -8.65 -15.91
N ASN A 104 -29.02 -8.16 -17.11
CA ASN A 104 -28.75 -6.77 -17.50
C ASN A 104 -29.46 -5.79 -16.56
N MET A 105 -28.74 -4.76 -16.11
CA MET A 105 -29.27 -3.79 -15.15
C MET A 105 -29.33 -2.37 -15.74
N PRO A 106 -30.36 -1.57 -15.42
CA PRO A 106 -30.35 -0.15 -15.71
C PRO A 106 -29.30 0.56 -14.84
N PHE A 107 -28.51 1.43 -15.46
CA PHE A 107 -27.51 2.26 -14.80
C PHE A 107 -27.56 3.69 -15.32
N SER A 108 -27.02 4.63 -14.54
CA SER A 108 -26.69 5.98 -15.01
C SER A 108 -25.21 6.28 -14.78
N MET A 109 -24.67 7.21 -15.57
CA MET A 109 -23.27 7.66 -15.46
C MET A 109 -23.28 9.15 -15.20
N THR A 110 -22.58 9.59 -14.14
CA THR A 110 -22.54 11.00 -13.70
C THR A 110 -21.08 11.44 -13.51
N PRO A 111 -20.69 12.63 -14.00
CA PRO A 111 -19.33 13.14 -13.78
C PRO A 111 -19.00 13.26 -12.30
N ALA A 112 -17.85 12.73 -11.88
CA ALA A 112 -17.34 12.95 -10.53
C ALA A 112 -16.46 14.21 -10.51
N PRO A 113 -16.45 15.00 -9.41
CA PRO A 113 -15.47 16.06 -9.23
C PRO A 113 -14.04 15.49 -9.34
N PRO A 114 -13.12 16.15 -10.06
CA PRO A 114 -11.77 15.64 -10.22
C PRO A 114 -11.00 15.74 -8.89
N GLU A 115 -10.51 14.60 -8.40
CA GLU A 115 -9.68 14.53 -7.21
C GLU A 115 -8.20 14.63 -7.57
N LYS A 116 -7.34 14.97 -6.59
CA LYS A 116 -5.88 15.00 -6.81
C LYS A 116 -5.35 13.64 -7.29
N LEU A 117 -5.74 12.57 -6.61
CA LEU A 117 -5.28 11.20 -6.90
C LEU A 117 -6.05 10.54 -8.04
N TYR A 118 -7.29 10.99 -8.27
CA TYR A 118 -8.21 10.44 -9.28
C TYR A 118 -8.76 11.57 -10.16
N PRO A 119 -7.94 12.13 -11.06
CA PRO A 119 -8.23 13.38 -11.77
C PRO A 119 -9.31 13.23 -12.86
N ALA A 120 -9.77 12.01 -13.13
CA ALA A 120 -10.50 11.69 -14.34
C ALA A 120 -11.57 10.60 -14.23
N ARG A 121 -12.30 10.50 -13.12
CA ARG A 121 -13.37 9.51 -12.93
C ARG A 121 -14.79 10.06 -13.18
N GLN A 122 -15.72 9.15 -13.42
CA GLN A 122 -17.17 9.33 -13.38
C GLN A 122 -17.79 8.24 -12.48
N ARG A 123 -18.89 8.55 -11.81
CA ARG A 123 -19.65 7.59 -11.00
C ARG A 123 -20.67 6.86 -11.86
N VAL A 124 -20.73 5.54 -11.72
CA VAL A 124 -21.71 4.67 -12.35
C VAL A 124 -22.65 4.19 -11.25
N ASP A 125 -23.95 4.44 -11.41
CA ASP A 125 -25.00 4.15 -10.43
C ASP A 125 -25.95 3.08 -11.00
N ILE A 126 -25.86 1.85 -10.49
CA ILE A 126 -26.71 0.72 -10.87
C ILE A 126 -27.94 0.68 -9.95
N GLN A 127 -29.15 0.67 -10.51
CA GLN A 127 -30.36 0.56 -9.69
C GLN A 127 -30.65 -0.90 -9.33
N LEU A 128 -30.61 -1.23 -8.03
CA LEU A 128 -30.90 -2.56 -7.52
C LEU A 128 -32.40 -2.77 -7.34
N ASN A 129 -32.86 -3.97 -7.67
CA ASN A 129 -34.23 -4.40 -7.34
C ASN A 129 -34.28 -5.06 -5.95
N ARG A 130 -35.48 -5.29 -5.39
CA ARG A 130 -35.64 -5.88 -4.05
C ARG A 130 -35.03 -7.29 -3.90
N GLU A 131 -34.84 -8.04 -4.99
CA GLU A 131 -34.22 -9.38 -4.97
C GLU A 131 -32.70 -9.31 -4.91
N THR A 132 -32.08 -8.41 -5.69
CA THR A 132 -30.62 -8.21 -5.72
C THR A 132 -30.12 -7.44 -4.48
N GLY A 133 -30.96 -6.59 -3.88
CA GLY A 133 -30.63 -5.87 -2.66
C GLY A 133 -30.50 -6.73 -1.39
N THR A 134 -30.93 -8.00 -1.41
CA THR A 134 -30.89 -8.90 -0.24
C THR A 134 -29.78 -9.95 -0.29
N THR A 135 -29.07 -10.10 -1.41
CA THR A 135 -27.93 -11.02 -1.53
C THR A 135 -26.66 -10.40 -0.96
N SER A 136 -25.96 -11.10 -0.07
CA SER A 136 -24.67 -10.64 0.50
C SER A 136 -23.48 -10.78 -0.46
N ARG A 137 -23.64 -11.51 -1.58
CA ARG A 137 -22.68 -11.57 -2.68
C ARG A 137 -23.36 -11.32 -4.02
N ILE A 138 -22.70 -10.55 -4.88
CA ILE A 138 -23.15 -10.22 -6.24
C ILE A 138 -21.95 -10.34 -7.19
N ASP A 139 -22.15 -10.99 -8.33
CA ASP A 139 -21.19 -10.97 -9.44
C ASP A 139 -21.60 -9.86 -10.42
N LEU A 140 -20.78 -8.81 -10.51
CA LEU A 140 -20.92 -7.69 -11.45
C LEU A 140 -20.12 -7.96 -12.72
N PHE A 141 -20.77 -7.93 -13.87
CA PHE A 141 -20.11 -7.91 -15.18
C PHE A 141 -20.22 -6.54 -15.82
N VAL A 142 -19.11 -6.03 -16.35
CA VAL A 142 -19.05 -4.79 -17.15
C VAL A 142 -18.19 -5.01 -18.39
N ARG A 143 -18.74 -4.77 -19.57
CA ARG A 143 -17.96 -4.54 -20.80
C ARG A 143 -17.90 -3.05 -21.08
N TYR A 144 -16.70 -2.51 -21.26
CA TYR A 144 -16.48 -1.07 -21.41
C TYR A 144 -15.28 -0.78 -22.31
N SER A 145 -15.25 0.44 -22.85
CA SER A 145 -14.20 0.86 -23.77
C SER A 145 -14.02 2.39 -23.79
N GLY A 146 -12.83 2.89 -24.14
CA GLY A 146 -12.59 4.32 -24.27
C GLY A 146 -11.12 4.75 -24.35
N VAL A 147 -10.92 6.05 -24.62
CA VAL A 147 -9.59 6.69 -24.73
C VAL A 147 -9.21 7.33 -23.39
N LEU A 148 -8.04 7.01 -22.85
CA LEU A 148 -7.62 7.60 -21.57
C LEU A 148 -7.37 9.12 -21.71
N LYS A 149 -7.79 9.91 -20.71
CA LYS A 149 -7.69 11.37 -20.78
C LYS A 149 -6.22 11.78 -20.64
N LYS A 150 -5.68 12.39 -21.69
CA LYS A 150 -4.31 12.93 -21.68
C LYS A 150 -4.20 14.05 -20.64
N LEU A 151 -3.40 13.80 -19.62
CA LEU A 151 -3.02 14.74 -18.57
C LEU A 151 -1.49 14.78 -18.48
N PRO A 152 -0.88 15.88 -18.01
CA PRO A 152 0.56 15.92 -17.75
C PRO A 152 0.95 14.93 -16.65
N GLN A 153 2.15 14.37 -16.75
CA GLN A 153 2.73 13.54 -15.68
C GLN A 153 2.97 14.39 -14.42
N TRP A 154 3.00 13.73 -13.27
CA TRP A 154 3.27 14.41 -12.00
C TRP A 154 4.63 15.12 -11.99
N GLY A 155 4.63 16.41 -11.69
CA GLY A 155 5.83 17.26 -11.75
C GLY A 155 6.09 17.95 -13.10
N LEU A 156 5.31 17.67 -14.14
CA LEU A 156 5.29 18.47 -15.39
C LEU A 156 4.21 19.56 -15.36
N ALA A 157 3.14 19.35 -14.61
CA ALA A 157 2.08 20.35 -14.46
C ALA A 157 2.50 21.48 -13.51
N LYS A 158 1.97 22.70 -13.76
CA LYS A 158 2.06 23.80 -12.79
C LYS A 158 1.39 23.40 -11.46
N PRO A 159 1.87 23.87 -10.29
CA PRO A 159 1.24 23.60 -9.00
C PRO A 159 -0.27 23.87 -9.02
N GLY A 160 -1.04 22.96 -8.42
CA GLY A 160 -2.51 23.02 -8.40
C GLY A 160 -3.21 22.58 -9.69
N LYS A 161 -2.50 22.13 -10.73
CA LYS A 161 -3.10 21.48 -11.90
C LYS A 161 -3.13 19.96 -11.75
N LEU A 162 -4.20 19.35 -12.28
CA LEU A 162 -4.35 17.89 -12.33
C LEU A 162 -3.22 17.26 -13.14
N SER A 163 -2.74 16.12 -12.67
CA SER A 163 -1.68 15.33 -13.28
C SER A 163 -2.01 13.84 -13.19
N MET A 164 -1.52 13.03 -14.11
CA MET A 164 -1.71 11.59 -14.15
C MET A 164 -0.51 10.94 -14.84
N ASP A 165 -0.01 9.84 -14.29
CA ASP A 165 1.13 9.11 -14.88
C ASP A 165 0.67 8.01 -15.83
N ASP A 166 -0.48 7.41 -15.52
CA ASP A 166 -1.22 6.48 -16.35
C ASP A 166 -1.40 7.02 -17.76
N THR A 167 -1.11 6.19 -18.74
CA THR A 167 -1.17 6.56 -20.14
C THR A 167 -1.36 5.33 -21.03
N ILE A 168 -1.95 5.54 -22.19
CA ILE A 168 -1.89 4.61 -23.32
C ILE A 168 -1.33 5.43 -24.47
N GLY A 169 -0.15 5.03 -24.96
CA GLY A 169 0.56 5.70 -26.04
C GLY A 169 1.61 4.79 -26.66
N PRO A 170 2.19 5.14 -27.82
CA PRO A 170 3.05 4.25 -28.60
C PRO A 170 4.35 3.82 -27.87
N GLU A 171 4.86 4.63 -26.95
CA GLU A 171 6.09 4.33 -26.19
C GLU A 171 5.83 3.49 -24.93
N ARG A 172 4.66 3.66 -24.30
CA ARG A 172 4.25 2.92 -23.10
C ARG A 172 2.75 2.86 -22.90
N VAL A 173 2.32 1.77 -22.29
CA VAL A 173 1.08 1.65 -21.53
C VAL A 173 1.47 1.62 -20.07
N GLU A 174 0.84 2.47 -19.26
CA GLU A 174 0.87 2.38 -17.81
C GLU A 174 -0.55 2.62 -17.30
N LEU A 175 -1.10 1.68 -16.54
CA LEU A 175 -2.44 1.72 -15.98
C LEU A 175 -2.35 1.26 -14.52
N ALA A 176 -2.91 2.04 -13.60
CA ALA A 176 -3.02 1.74 -12.18
C ALA A 176 -4.33 2.33 -11.64
N ALA A 177 -4.59 2.24 -10.33
CA ALA A 177 -5.85 2.72 -9.77
C ALA A 177 -6.14 4.22 -10.07
N TYR A 178 -5.13 5.05 -10.33
CA TYR A 178 -5.24 6.51 -10.45
C TYR A 178 -6.09 6.96 -11.65
N SER A 179 -6.04 6.24 -12.77
CA SER A 179 -6.87 6.52 -13.94
C SER A 179 -8.34 6.15 -13.76
N GLY A 180 -8.67 5.20 -12.88
CA GLY A 180 -9.99 4.57 -12.89
C GLY A 180 -10.23 3.73 -14.15
N TRP A 181 -9.18 3.15 -14.74
CA TRP A 181 -9.31 2.36 -15.96
C TRP A 181 -10.17 1.11 -15.79
N HIS A 182 -10.30 0.59 -14.57
CA HIS A 182 -11.21 -0.50 -14.20
C HIS A 182 -12.30 0.00 -13.23
N PRO A 183 -13.42 -0.74 -13.05
CA PRO A 183 -14.41 -0.43 -12.02
C PRO A 183 -13.79 -0.38 -10.62
N GLN A 184 -14.09 0.68 -9.86
CA GLN A 184 -13.49 0.97 -8.55
C GLN A 184 -14.51 1.37 -7.48
N TRP A 185 -14.20 1.06 -6.23
CA TRP A 185 -14.98 1.46 -5.06
C TRP A 185 -14.21 2.48 -4.19
N PRO A 186 -14.90 3.32 -3.40
CA PRO A 186 -14.26 4.20 -2.43
C PRO A 186 -13.39 3.42 -1.43
N GLY A 187 -12.24 3.98 -1.06
CA GLY A 187 -11.30 3.36 -0.14
C GLY A 187 -10.41 2.28 -0.80
N ARG A 188 -9.48 1.74 -0.02
CA ARG A 188 -8.58 0.67 -0.44
C ARG A 188 -9.15 -0.68 -0.02
N HIS A 189 -9.19 -1.62 -0.96
CA HIS A 189 -9.71 -2.97 -0.78
C HIS A 189 -8.64 -4.00 -1.08
N TRP A 190 -8.67 -5.14 -0.39
CA TRP A 190 -7.84 -6.29 -0.71
C TRP A 190 -8.70 -7.34 -1.40
N PHE A 191 -8.27 -7.80 -2.58
CA PHE A 191 -9.00 -8.74 -3.42
C PHE A 191 -8.04 -9.73 -4.08
N SER A 192 -8.57 -10.86 -4.53
CA SER A 192 -7.87 -11.71 -5.49
C SER A 192 -8.07 -11.18 -6.91
N LEU A 193 -7.15 -11.47 -7.83
CA LEU A 193 -7.29 -11.10 -9.23
C LEU A 193 -6.86 -12.21 -10.18
N LYS A 194 -7.48 -12.18 -11.35
CA LYS A 194 -7.03 -12.79 -12.60
C LYS A 194 -7.11 -11.71 -13.68
N LEU A 195 -6.03 -11.56 -14.44
CA LEU A 195 -5.87 -10.48 -15.39
C LEU A 195 -5.28 -11.02 -16.70
N GLU A 196 -6.06 -10.98 -17.77
CA GLU A 196 -5.57 -11.16 -19.14
C GLU A 196 -5.30 -9.79 -19.76
N ILE A 197 -4.10 -9.61 -20.33
CA ILE A 197 -3.72 -8.39 -21.04
C ILE A 197 -3.36 -8.75 -22.47
N ILE A 198 -4.00 -8.07 -23.41
CA ILE A 198 -3.87 -8.23 -24.85
C ILE A 198 -3.22 -6.96 -25.41
N ALA A 199 -1.98 -7.08 -25.88
CA ALA A 199 -1.15 -5.99 -26.39
C ALA A 199 -0.56 -6.34 -27.77
N PRO A 200 0.07 -5.41 -28.52
CA PRO A 200 0.76 -5.75 -29.76
C PRO A 200 1.87 -6.80 -29.50
N ASP A 201 2.08 -7.73 -30.42
CA ASP A 201 2.96 -8.89 -30.21
C ASP A 201 4.43 -8.55 -29.88
N ASN A 202 4.93 -7.41 -30.34
CA ASN A 202 6.27 -6.90 -30.05
C ASN A 202 6.41 -6.21 -28.68
N TRP A 203 5.37 -6.18 -27.84
CA TRP A 203 5.40 -5.52 -26.53
C TRP A 203 5.73 -6.48 -25.39
N LYS A 204 6.60 -6.06 -24.46
CA LYS A 204 6.74 -6.73 -23.17
C LYS A 204 5.73 -6.16 -22.19
N VAL A 205 4.95 -7.04 -21.56
CA VAL A 205 3.91 -6.71 -20.56
C VAL A 205 4.33 -7.20 -19.19
N ILE A 206 4.11 -6.37 -18.17
CA ILE A 206 4.20 -6.66 -16.72
C ILE A 206 2.89 -6.21 -16.06
N ALA A 207 2.40 -6.94 -15.05
CA ALA A 207 1.16 -6.60 -14.36
C ALA A 207 1.14 -7.02 -12.88
N SER A 208 0.09 -6.62 -12.14
CA SER A 208 -0.23 -7.16 -10.81
C SER A 208 -0.38 -8.70 -10.85
N GLY A 209 0.01 -9.37 -9.76
CA GLY A 209 0.04 -10.84 -9.66
C GLY A 209 1.19 -11.51 -10.41
N GLU A 210 1.32 -12.83 -10.28
CA GLU A 210 2.35 -13.64 -10.94
C GLU A 210 1.92 -14.08 -12.35
N LYS A 211 2.85 -14.20 -13.29
CA LYS A 211 2.56 -14.58 -14.68
C LYS A 211 2.24 -16.07 -14.79
N THR A 212 0.99 -16.41 -15.11
CA THR A 212 0.53 -17.80 -15.28
C THR A 212 0.50 -18.25 -16.74
N GLY A 213 0.51 -17.33 -17.71
CA GLY A 213 0.41 -17.69 -19.12
C GLY A 213 0.97 -16.64 -20.10
N THR A 214 1.39 -17.12 -21.28
CA THR A 214 1.67 -16.30 -22.47
C THR A 214 1.20 -17.05 -23.71
N ARG A 215 0.51 -16.38 -24.63
CA ARG A 215 0.18 -16.92 -25.96
C ARG A 215 0.22 -15.79 -27.00
N LEU A 216 0.60 -16.12 -28.23
CA LEU A 216 0.45 -15.24 -29.39
C LEU A 216 -0.81 -15.66 -30.15
N LYS A 217 -1.65 -14.69 -30.52
CA LYS A 217 -2.87 -14.89 -31.32
C LYS A 217 -3.14 -13.62 -32.12
N GLU A 218 -3.45 -13.73 -33.40
CA GLU A 218 -3.89 -12.59 -34.25
C GLU A 218 -2.95 -11.36 -34.20
N ASN A 219 -1.61 -11.60 -34.18
CA ASN A 219 -0.55 -10.58 -34.02
C ASN A 219 -0.64 -9.75 -32.71
N ARG A 220 -1.19 -10.38 -31.66
CA ARG A 220 -1.29 -9.85 -30.30
C ARG A 220 -0.61 -10.80 -29.33
N ILE A 221 0.10 -10.24 -28.35
CA ILE A 221 0.53 -10.99 -27.17
C ILE A 221 -0.56 -10.94 -26.12
N HIS A 222 -1.01 -12.12 -25.70
CA HIS A 222 -1.86 -12.30 -24.54
C HIS A 222 -0.99 -12.78 -23.39
N THR A 223 -1.08 -12.11 -22.24
CA THR A 223 -0.44 -12.55 -21.00
C THR A 223 -1.50 -12.71 -19.91
N THR A 224 -1.38 -13.75 -19.10
CA THR A 224 -2.30 -14.01 -17.97
C THR A 224 -1.53 -13.92 -16.67
N TRP A 225 -2.13 -13.23 -15.69
CA TRP A 225 -1.55 -12.92 -14.40
C TRP A 225 -2.56 -13.19 -13.29
N GLU A 226 -2.13 -13.73 -12.15
CA GLU A 226 -3.02 -14.10 -11.05
C GLU A 226 -2.41 -13.72 -9.69
N SER A 227 -3.25 -13.23 -8.76
CA SER A 227 -2.87 -13.01 -7.37
C SER A 227 -4.00 -13.45 -6.43
N ALA A 228 -3.64 -14.16 -5.36
CA ALA A 228 -4.58 -14.46 -4.28
C ALA A 228 -4.91 -13.21 -3.43
N ARG A 229 -4.03 -12.21 -3.42
CA ARG A 229 -4.19 -10.98 -2.63
C ARG A 229 -3.42 -9.81 -3.25
N ASP A 230 -4.17 -8.85 -3.76
CA ASP A 230 -3.70 -7.58 -4.28
C ASP A 230 -4.66 -6.45 -3.85
N HIS A 231 -4.36 -5.22 -4.23
CA HIS A 231 -5.19 -4.04 -4.00
C HIS A 231 -5.18 -3.03 -5.17
N ASP A 232 -4.57 -3.39 -6.30
CA ASP A 232 -4.55 -2.60 -7.53
C ASP A 232 -4.43 -3.53 -8.75
N LEU A 233 -4.98 -3.10 -9.90
CA LEU A 233 -4.78 -3.77 -11.18
C LEU A 233 -3.80 -2.91 -11.98
N VAL A 234 -2.50 -3.16 -11.76
CA VAL A 234 -1.43 -2.47 -12.46
C VAL A 234 -1.12 -3.20 -13.77
N VAL A 235 -0.97 -2.44 -14.85
CA VAL A 235 -0.45 -2.91 -16.15
C VAL A 235 0.62 -1.94 -16.61
N VAL A 236 1.83 -2.42 -16.88
CA VAL A 236 2.89 -1.63 -17.51
C VAL A 236 3.46 -2.41 -18.69
N ALA A 237 3.49 -1.79 -19.87
CA ALA A 237 3.99 -2.41 -21.08
C ALA A 237 4.70 -1.39 -21.99
N SER A 238 5.69 -1.86 -22.74
CA SER A 238 6.46 -1.06 -23.70
C SER A 238 7.11 -2.00 -24.74
N PRO A 239 7.30 -1.57 -26.00
CA PRO A 239 8.09 -2.34 -26.97
C PRO A 239 9.60 -2.33 -26.63
N ASP A 240 10.07 -1.33 -25.90
CA ASP A 240 11.51 -1.09 -25.67
C ASP A 240 12.06 -1.68 -24.36
N PHE A 241 11.24 -2.44 -23.61
CA PHE A 241 11.63 -2.97 -22.31
C PHE A 241 12.72 -4.04 -22.38
N LYS A 242 13.92 -3.64 -21.98
CA LYS A 242 15.00 -4.52 -21.54
C LYS A 242 14.67 -5.06 -20.16
N GLU A 243 15.21 -6.23 -19.84
CA GLU A 243 15.04 -6.88 -18.54
C GLU A 243 16.35 -7.54 -18.14
N ILE A 244 16.70 -7.41 -16.87
CA ILE A 244 17.70 -8.24 -16.20
C ILE A 244 17.04 -9.00 -15.04
N GLN A 245 17.65 -10.11 -14.64
CA GLN A 245 17.18 -10.90 -13.50
C GLN A 245 18.34 -11.15 -12.53
N VAL A 246 18.09 -11.01 -11.23
CA VAL A 246 19.06 -11.32 -10.16
C VAL A 246 18.40 -12.18 -9.08
N PRO A 247 19.14 -13.11 -8.44
CA PRO A 247 18.63 -13.85 -7.28
C PRO A 247 18.35 -12.93 -6.09
N ALA A 248 17.34 -13.27 -5.27
CA ALA A 248 16.95 -12.50 -4.07
C ALA A 248 16.46 -13.39 -2.92
N GLY A 249 17.30 -14.36 -2.54
CA GLY A 249 17.05 -15.23 -1.38
C GLY A 249 15.83 -16.17 -1.54
N SER A 250 15.48 -16.85 -0.46
CA SER A 250 14.36 -17.81 -0.42
C SER A 250 12.98 -17.15 -0.55
N ASP A 251 12.84 -15.94 -0.02
CA ASP A 251 11.53 -15.31 0.22
C ASP A 251 10.98 -14.60 -1.03
N PHE A 252 11.87 -14.26 -1.98
CA PHE A 252 11.53 -13.56 -3.23
C PHE A 252 12.01 -14.29 -4.50
N GLY A 253 12.96 -15.23 -4.39
CA GLY A 253 13.48 -16.01 -5.51
C GLY A 253 14.33 -15.19 -6.48
N ILE A 254 13.67 -14.41 -7.36
CA ILE A 254 14.27 -13.61 -8.43
C ILE A 254 13.66 -12.20 -8.43
N ILE A 255 14.51 -11.18 -8.62
CA ILE A 255 14.09 -9.83 -9.00
C ILE A 255 14.26 -9.67 -10.51
N SER A 256 13.18 -9.47 -11.24
CA SER A 256 13.19 -8.93 -12.61
C SER A 256 13.23 -7.41 -12.55
N VAL A 257 14.24 -6.79 -13.16
CA VAL A 257 14.33 -5.31 -13.29
C VAL A 257 14.19 -4.92 -14.75
N LEU A 258 13.20 -4.09 -15.04
CA LEU A 258 12.84 -3.64 -16.39
C LEU A 258 13.12 -2.15 -16.58
N HIS A 259 13.61 -1.79 -17.76
CA HIS A 259 13.95 -0.41 -18.15
C HIS A 259 13.98 -0.28 -19.67
N THR A 260 13.98 0.94 -20.23
CA THR A 260 14.11 1.15 -21.69
C THR A 260 15.50 1.64 -22.07
N ARG A 261 16.10 2.54 -21.28
CA ARG A 261 17.27 3.35 -21.68
C ARG A 261 18.32 3.57 -20.59
N LEU A 262 18.05 3.20 -19.32
CA LEU A 262 19.08 3.28 -18.27
C LEU A 262 20.37 2.49 -18.61
N PRO A 263 21.55 2.94 -18.16
CA PRO A 263 22.82 2.22 -18.38
C PRO A 263 22.82 0.83 -17.74
N ALA A 264 23.32 -0.18 -18.44
CA ALA A 264 23.32 -1.57 -17.95
C ALA A 264 24.03 -1.73 -16.61
N ASP A 265 25.19 -1.09 -16.41
CA ASP A 265 25.95 -1.16 -15.14
C ASP A 265 25.21 -0.52 -13.96
N PHE A 266 24.43 0.54 -14.23
CA PHE A 266 23.53 1.13 -13.23
C PHE A 266 22.47 0.11 -12.82
N VAL A 267 21.69 -0.40 -13.78
CA VAL A 267 20.57 -1.32 -13.50
C VAL A 267 21.08 -2.61 -12.83
N ASN A 268 22.19 -3.17 -13.31
CA ASN A 268 22.84 -4.34 -12.70
C ASN A 268 23.29 -4.10 -11.25
N ARG A 269 23.78 -2.91 -10.93
CA ARG A 269 24.18 -2.54 -9.56
C ARG A 269 22.95 -2.38 -8.67
N GLU A 270 21.99 -1.54 -9.07
CA GLU A 270 20.79 -1.28 -8.28
C GLU A 270 19.98 -2.57 -8.04
N ALA A 271 19.91 -3.49 -9.00
CA ALA A 271 19.29 -4.79 -8.82
C ALA A 271 19.93 -5.63 -7.69
N ARG A 272 21.26 -5.65 -7.60
CA ARG A 272 21.98 -6.34 -6.52
C ARG A 272 21.80 -5.65 -5.18
N GLU A 273 21.78 -4.33 -5.14
CA GLU A 273 21.52 -3.60 -3.90
C GLU A 273 20.05 -3.79 -3.43
N MET A 274 19.08 -3.91 -4.35
CA MET A 274 17.71 -4.29 -4.01
C MET A 274 17.61 -5.69 -3.40
N ALA A 275 18.35 -6.67 -3.92
CA ALA A 275 18.41 -8.00 -3.31
C ALA A 275 18.93 -7.95 -1.87
N ARG A 276 19.99 -7.16 -1.60
CA ARG A 276 20.50 -6.95 -0.23
C ARG A 276 19.51 -6.18 0.66
N ALA A 277 18.82 -5.18 0.13
CA ALA A 277 17.80 -4.44 0.88
C ALA A 277 16.66 -5.36 1.36
N LEU A 278 16.24 -6.33 0.52
CA LEU A 278 15.30 -7.36 0.92
C LEU A 278 15.86 -8.29 2.00
N GLU A 279 17.12 -8.71 1.89
CA GLU A 279 17.79 -9.50 2.94
C GLU A 279 17.81 -8.76 4.29
N TYR A 280 18.14 -7.46 4.31
CA TYR A 280 18.11 -6.65 5.53
C TYR A 280 16.69 -6.53 6.12
N HIS A 281 15.68 -6.19 5.30
CA HIS A 281 14.28 -6.11 5.76
C HIS A 281 13.78 -7.44 6.33
N THR A 282 14.06 -8.57 5.65
CA THR A 282 13.74 -9.91 6.14
C THR A 282 14.48 -10.25 7.44
N GLN A 283 15.75 -9.87 7.60
CA GLN A 283 16.50 -10.10 8.84
C GLN A 283 15.89 -9.35 10.03
N TRP A 284 15.44 -8.10 9.83
CA TRP A 284 14.87 -7.28 10.90
C TRP A 284 13.42 -7.64 11.24
N LEU A 285 12.60 -7.98 10.24
CA LEU A 285 11.14 -8.10 10.37
C LEU A 285 10.62 -9.53 10.20
N GLY A 286 11.45 -10.46 9.74
CA GLY A 286 11.01 -11.75 9.21
C GLY A 286 10.36 -11.61 7.82
N PRO A 287 9.77 -12.68 7.27
CA PRO A 287 9.24 -12.66 5.91
C PRO A 287 8.07 -11.66 5.74
N PRO A 288 7.91 -11.07 4.54
CA PRO A 288 6.80 -10.18 4.22
C PRO A 288 5.46 -10.93 4.20
N LEU A 289 4.34 -10.19 4.18
CA LEU A 289 3.01 -10.82 4.13
C LEU A 289 2.78 -11.51 2.77
N HIS A 290 3.37 -10.92 1.72
CA HIS A 290 3.27 -11.39 0.34
C HIS A 290 4.66 -11.85 -0.12
N ALA A 291 5.13 -12.97 0.42
CA ALA A 291 6.28 -13.68 -0.14
C ALA A 291 5.86 -14.35 -1.46
N GLY A 292 6.24 -13.73 -2.59
CA GLY A 292 6.00 -14.24 -3.93
C GLY A 292 7.30 -14.82 -4.53
N THR A 293 7.17 -15.73 -5.49
CA THR A 293 8.33 -16.35 -6.16
C THR A 293 9.09 -15.41 -7.11
N SER A 294 8.55 -14.22 -7.38
CA SER A 294 9.26 -13.16 -8.10
C SER A 294 8.91 -11.77 -7.56
N LEU A 295 9.88 -10.87 -7.60
CA LEU A 295 9.68 -9.42 -7.52
C LEU A 295 9.93 -8.83 -8.91
N ARG A 296 9.10 -7.88 -9.33
CA ARG A 296 9.32 -7.06 -10.51
C ARG A 296 9.51 -5.59 -10.14
N HIS A 297 10.60 -4.99 -10.61
CA HIS A 297 10.81 -3.54 -10.56
C HIS A 297 10.82 -2.99 -11.98
N VAL A 298 9.92 -2.05 -12.27
CA VAL A 298 9.84 -1.41 -13.58
C VAL A 298 10.24 0.06 -13.45
N TYR A 299 11.39 0.40 -14.02
CA TYR A 299 11.69 1.78 -14.39
C TYR A 299 10.83 2.13 -15.61
N SER A 300 9.60 2.59 -15.34
CA SER A 300 8.65 2.99 -16.38
C SER A 300 9.21 4.21 -17.13
N PRO A 301 9.12 4.27 -18.47
CA PRO A 301 9.64 5.37 -19.30
C PRO A 301 8.75 6.62 -19.21
N ARG A 302 8.50 7.06 -17.97
CA ARG A 302 7.99 8.39 -17.63
C ARG A 302 9.14 9.40 -17.73
N GLU A 303 8.81 10.65 -18.02
CA GLU A 303 9.76 11.78 -17.99
C GLU A 303 9.93 12.28 -16.56
N LYS A 304 8.80 12.46 -15.86
CA LYS A 304 8.72 12.71 -14.42
C LYS A 304 7.80 11.66 -13.80
N GLY A 305 6.78 12.07 -13.06
CA GLY A 305 5.81 11.18 -12.42
C GLY A 305 5.85 11.27 -10.89
N GLN A 306 4.91 10.58 -10.22
CA GLN A 306 4.97 10.27 -8.79
C GLN A 306 6.16 9.33 -8.57
N GLY A 307 6.97 9.59 -7.52
CA GLY A 307 8.34 9.08 -7.37
C GLY A 307 8.54 7.60 -7.76
N GLY A 308 8.21 6.71 -6.84
CA GLY A 308 7.82 5.33 -7.14
C GLY A 308 6.44 5.03 -6.57
N TYR A 309 5.97 3.81 -6.77
CA TYR A 309 4.91 3.21 -5.98
C TYR A 309 5.09 1.68 -5.91
N SER A 310 4.69 1.12 -4.77
CA SER A 310 4.81 -0.30 -4.45
C SER A 310 3.45 -1.01 -4.38
N ARG A 311 3.42 -2.26 -4.84
CA ARG A 311 2.30 -3.23 -4.86
C ARG A 311 2.85 -4.63 -4.56
N PRO A 312 2.01 -5.62 -4.17
CA PRO A 312 2.48 -7.00 -3.97
C PRO A 312 3.28 -7.54 -5.16
N GLY A 313 4.57 -7.83 -4.95
CA GLY A 313 5.47 -8.33 -5.99
C GLY A 313 5.84 -7.34 -7.11
N LEU A 314 5.45 -6.06 -7.02
CA LEU A 314 5.63 -5.09 -8.11
C LEU A 314 5.94 -3.68 -7.60
N ILE A 315 7.07 -3.11 -8.02
CA ILE A 315 7.44 -1.70 -7.81
C ILE A 315 7.52 -1.02 -9.18
N ILE A 316 6.96 0.19 -9.30
CA ILE A 316 7.13 1.03 -10.50
C ILE A 316 7.81 2.34 -10.10
N SER A 317 8.82 2.78 -10.86
CA SER A 317 9.54 4.04 -10.63
C SER A 317 9.77 4.82 -11.93
N SER A 318 10.00 6.13 -11.83
CA SER A 318 10.26 6.98 -13.00
C SER A 318 11.68 6.82 -13.57
N GLU A 319 11.78 6.26 -14.78
CA GLU A 319 13.06 6.15 -15.50
C GLU A 319 13.64 7.53 -15.87
N GLY A 320 12.80 8.50 -16.23
CA GLY A 320 13.22 9.86 -16.60
C GLY A 320 13.77 10.69 -15.43
N ARG A 321 13.21 10.53 -14.22
CA ARG A 321 13.79 11.14 -13.00
C ARG A 321 15.20 10.61 -12.73
N ILE A 322 15.40 9.30 -12.91
CA ILE A 322 16.70 8.65 -12.70
C ILE A 322 17.69 9.06 -13.79
N SER A 323 17.28 9.02 -15.06
CA SER A 323 18.09 9.46 -16.21
C SER A 323 18.65 10.87 -15.99
N ALA A 324 17.77 11.84 -15.69
CA ALA A 324 18.14 13.23 -15.46
C ALA A 324 19.05 13.44 -14.24
N ALA A 325 18.96 12.57 -13.22
CA ALA A 325 19.88 12.62 -12.08
C ALA A 325 21.28 12.10 -12.47
N LEU A 326 21.33 10.98 -13.21
CA LEU A 326 22.56 10.35 -13.67
C LEU A 326 23.36 11.22 -14.65
N GLU A 327 22.70 12.05 -15.47
CA GLU A 327 23.36 13.08 -16.30
C GLU A 327 24.27 14.00 -15.47
N SER A 328 23.83 14.39 -14.27
CA SER A 328 24.60 15.25 -13.35
C SER A 328 25.52 14.47 -12.41
N ARG A 329 25.21 13.19 -12.13
CA ARG A 329 25.90 12.35 -11.14
C ARG A 329 25.92 10.88 -11.62
N PRO A 330 26.81 10.50 -12.56
CA PRO A 330 26.80 9.15 -13.15
C PRO A 330 27.00 8.00 -12.15
N ALA A 331 27.65 8.27 -11.02
CA ALA A 331 27.88 7.31 -9.94
C ALA A 331 26.77 7.27 -8.88
N LEU A 332 25.69 8.06 -9.03
CA LEU A 332 24.59 8.10 -8.05
C LEU A 332 23.94 6.72 -7.93
N SER A 333 23.78 6.26 -6.68
CA SER A 333 22.92 5.12 -6.36
C SER A 333 21.52 5.58 -6.00
N PHE A 334 20.53 4.77 -6.33
CA PHE A 334 19.12 4.96 -5.99
C PHE A 334 18.66 4.01 -4.89
N ILE A 335 19.58 3.27 -4.25
CA ILE A 335 19.27 2.27 -3.21
C ILE A 335 18.37 2.81 -2.10
N ARG A 336 18.50 4.06 -1.65
CA ARG A 336 17.57 4.66 -0.68
C ARG A 336 16.12 4.64 -1.19
N GLY A 337 15.90 5.11 -2.41
CA GLY A 337 14.57 5.14 -3.03
C GLY A 337 14.03 3.74 -3.29
N ASN A 338 14.86 2.83 -3.80
CA ASN A 338 14.45 1.44 -3.99
C ASN A 338 14.12 0.76 -2.64
N ALA A 339 14.93 0.98 -1.60
CA ALA A 339 14.74 0.41 -0.27
C ALA A 339 13.46 0.91 0.42
N HIS A 340 13.04 2.16 0.18
CA HIS A 340 11.73 2.69 0.59
C HIS A 340 10.58 1.89 -0.04
N GLU A 341 10.59 1.75 -1.37
CA GLU A 341 9.54 1.02 -2.09
C GLU A 341 9.49 -0.48 -1.72
N LEU A 342 10.64 -1.08 -1.42
CA LEU A 342 10.75 -2.46 -0.90
C LEU A 342 10.23 -2.58 0.54
N ALA A 343 10.46 -1.57 1.38
CA ALA A 343 10.02 -1.57 2.77
C ALA A 343 8.47 -1.59 2.89
N HIS A 344 7.75 -1.10 1.88
CA HIS A 344 6.28 -1.24 1.77
C HIS A 344 5.77 -2.69 1.62
N PHE A 345 6.63 -3.71 1.47
CA PHE A 345 6.20 -5.11 1.60
C PHE A 345 5.93 -5.54 3.05
N TRP A 346 6.43 -4.76 4.01
CA TRP A 346 6.10 -4.86 5.44
C TRP A 346 5.22 -3.68 5.89
N TRP A 347 5.54 -2.46 5.43
CA TRP A 347 4.91 -1.21 5.88
C TRP A 347 3.78 -0.75 4.96
N ASN A 348 2.64 -1.43 5.10
CA ASN A 348 1.45 -1.20 4.27
C ASN A 348 0.12 -1.41 5.03
N SER A 349 0.20 -1.33 6.36
CA SER A 349 -0.90 -1.56 7.30
C SER A 349 -1.64 -0.29 7.71
N GLY A 350 -1.03 0.89 7.62
CA GLY A 350 -1.66 2.17 7.95
C GLY A 350 -2.89 2.44 7.07
N ARG A 351 -4.03 2.77 7.68
CA ARG A 351 -5.32 2.98 6.99
C ARG A 351 -5.82 4.42 7.08
N GLY A 352 -6.40 4.92 5.99
CA GLY A 352 -7.02 6.25 5.95
C GLY A 352 -6.03 7.34 6.34
N GLN A 353 -6.33 8.09 7.41
CA GLN A 353 -5.43 9.13 7.92
C GLN A 353 -4.12 8.57 8.51
N ALA A 354 -4.08 7.30 8.89
CA ALA A 354 -2.88 6.63 9.40
C ALA A 354 -1.89 6.16 8.31
N ASP A 355 -2.11 6.55 7.05
CA ASP A 355 -1.17 6.29 5.93
C ASP A 355 0.21 6.96 6.12
N TRP A 356 0.36 7.84 7.12
CA TRP A 356 1.66 8.30 7.58
C TRP A 356 2.52 7.15 8.16
N ILE A 357 1.92 6.10 8.73
CA ILE A 357 2.64 4.92 9.25
C ILE A 357 3.40 4.22 8.12
N ASN A 358 2.75 4.07 6.95
CA ASN A 358 3.35 3.39 5.81
C ASN A 358 4.61 4.13 5.33
N GLU A 359 4.52 5.45 5.16
CA GLU A 359 5.63 6.29 4.68
C GLU A 359 6.72 6.49 5.73
N ALA A 360 6.37 6.73 7.00
CA ALA A 360 7.33 6.96 8.07
C ALA A 360 8.26 5.76 8.27
N PHE A 361 7.69 4.55 8.29
CA PHE A 361 8.47 3.33 8.42
C PHE A 361 9.24 3.00 7.15
N ALA A 362 8.65 3.16 5.95
CA ALA A 362 9.35 2.92 4.71
C ALA A 362 10.56 3.86 4.53
N GLU A 363 10.37 5.14 4.84
CA GLU A 363 11.43 6.16 4.80
C GLU A 363 12.53 5.82 5.80
N TYR A 364 12.19 5.53 7.07
CA TYR A 364 13.19 5.21 8.09
C TYR A 364 13.94 3.90 7.80
N PHE A 365 13.23 2.84 7.39
CA PHE A 365 13.87 1.57 7.03
C PHE A 365 14.75 1.70 5.78
N SER A 366 14.49 2.66 4.87
CA SER A 366 15.43 2.97 3.78
C SER A 366 16.77 3.52 4.29
N LEU A 367 16.77 4.27 5.40
CA LEU A 367 17.97 4.83 6.03
C LEU A 367 18.75 3.75 6.81
N LEU A 368 18.05 2.83 7.46
CA LEU A 368 18.64 1.64 8.06
C LEU A 368 19.33 0.76 7.01
N VAL A 369 18.76 0.62 5.80
CA VAL A 369 19.42 -0.07 4.68
C VAL A 369 20.68 0.67 4.23
N LEU A 370 20.70 2.01 4.20
CA LEU A 370 21.92 2.77 3.94
C LEU A 370 23.00 2.49 4.98
N GLU A 371 22.66 2.51 6.28
CA GLU A 371 23.59 2.16 7.37
C GLU A 371 24.16 0.76 7.20
N ALA A 372 23.31 -0.25 7.01
CA ALA A 372 23.70 -1.65 6.86
C ALA A 372 24.55 -1.92 5.61
N ALA A 373 24.30 -1.18 4.52
CA ALA A 373 25.08 -1.22 3.28
C ALA A 373 26.40 -0.43 3.35
N GLY A 374 26.78 0.11 4.51
CA GLY A 374 28.03 0.85 4.72
C GLY A 374 27.97 2.35 4.41
N ASN A 375 26.79 2.89 4.07
CA ASN A 375 26.54 4.29 3.71
C ASN A 375 25.96 5.08 4.90
N ALA A 376 26.43 4.80 6.13
CA ALA A 376 25.92 5.41 7.35
C ALA A 376 26.06 6.95 7.38
N MET A 377 27.07 7.51 6.70
CA MET A 377 27.20 8.96 6.55
C MET A 377 26.08 9.57 5.70
N ASP A 378 25.60 8.87 4.67
CA ASP A 378 24.47 9.32 3.85
C ASP A 378 23.14 9.21 4.62
N SER A 379 22.97 8.17 5.44
CA SER A 379 21.85 8.06 6.40
C SER A 379 21.82 9.26 7.35
N ALA A 380 22.94 9.53 8.03
CA ALA A 380 23.04 10.63 8.99
C ALA A 380 22.85 12.01 8.32
N ALA A 381 23.41 12.22 7.13
CA ALA A 381 23.21 13.46 6.36
C ALA A 381 21.72 13.64 5.96
N TYR A 382 21.03 12.55 5.64
CA TYR A 382 19.60 12.59 5.32
C TYR A 382 18.74 12.87 6.56
N LEU A 383 19.00 12.22 7.70
CA LEU A 383 18.33 12.50 8.98
C LEU A 383 18.49 13.97 9.37
N LYS A 384 19.69 14.52 9.27
CA LYS A 384 19.93 15.96 9.49
C LYS A 384 19.13 16.85 8.53
N SER A 385 19.02 16.46 7.26
CA SER A 385 18.17 17.19 6.30
C SER A 385 16.67 17.07 6.65
N CYS A 386 16.23 15.95 7.23
CA CYS A 386 14.88 15.81 7.79
C CYS A 386 14.67 16.77 8.98
N GLU A 387 15.64 16.88 9.91
CA GLU A 387 15.56 17.79 11.05
C GLU A 387 15.46 19.24 10.60
N GLU A 388 16.29 19.65 9.63
CA GLU A 388 16.26 20.99 9.03
C GLU A 388 14.91 21.28 8.35
N GLN A 389 14.30 20.30 7.66
CA GLN A 389 12.96 20.46 7.08
C GLN A 389 11.86 20.56 8.13
N VAL A 390 11.91 19.74 9.20
CA VAL A 390 10.94 19.75 10.30
C VAL A 390 11.05 21.04 11.13
N ARG A 391 12.26 21.50 11.42
CA ARG A 391 12.58 22.77 12.08
C ARG A 391 12.01 23.98 11.33
N ASN A 392 11.98 23.91 10.00
CA ASN A 392 11.43 24.94 9.11
C ASN A 392 9.92 24.81 8.84
N LEU A 393 9.20 23.89 9.50
CA LEU A 393 7.74 23.82 9.39
C LEU A 393 7.07 25.07 9.99
N PRO A 394 6.12 25.71 9.30
CA PRO A 394 5.37 26.82 9.87
C PRO A 394 4.50 26.35 11.04
N GLN A 395 4.16 27.25 11.96
CA GLN A 395 3.27 26.97 13.09
C GLN A 395 1.86 26.48 12.65
N SER A 396 1.46 26.76 11.42
CA SER A 396 0.22 26.28 10.80
C SER A 396 0.29 24.85 10.23
N ALA A 397 1.47 24.21 10.23
CA ALA A 397 1.62 22.82 9.82
C ALA A 397 0.89 21.88 10.79
N GLY A 398 0.30 20.80 10.26
CA GLY A 398 -0.41 19.81 11.08
C GLY A 398 0.52 19.00 11.99
N ALA A 399 -0.08 18.30 12.95
CA ALA A 399 0.59 17.25 13.70
C ALA A 399 0.54 15.91 12.94
N LEU A 400 1.50 15.01 13.19
CA LEU A 400 1.61 13.71 12.50
C LEU A 400 0.34 12.87 12.66
N SER A 401 -0.28 12.85 13.84
CA SER A 401 -1.52 12.12 14.10
C SER A 401 -2.73 12.58 13.28
N LYS A 402 -2.65 13.78 12.69
CA LYS A 402 -3.74 14.45 11.96
C LYS A 402 -3.38 14.80 10.51
N VAL A 403 -2.19 14.42 10.03
CA VAL A 403 -1.76 14.75 8.67
C VAL A 403 -2.66 14.06 7.63
N PRO A 404 -3.13 14.76 6.58
CA PRO A 404 -3.83 14.11 5.48
C PRO A 404 -2.95 13.08 4.78
N ALA A 405 -3.58 12.02 4.23
CA ALA A 405 -2.93 11.00 3.41
C ALA A 405 -2.64 11.51 1.98
N ASP A 406 -1.92 12.63 1.89
CA ASP A 406 -1.40 13.19 0.64
C ASP A 406 -0.03 13.84 0.84
N ASN A 407 0.60 14.19 -0.27
CA ASN A 407 1.88 14.91 -0.31
C ASN A 407 1.67 16.34 -0.86
N THR A 408 0.70 17.10 -0.33
CA THR A 408 0.52 18.54 -0.57
C THR A 408 1.17 19.39 0.53
N GLY A 409 1.56 20.62 0.20
CA GLY A 409 2.14 21.57 1.16
C GLY A 409 3.28 20.96 1.96
N HIS A 410 3.12 20.90 3.28
CA HIS A 410 4.09 20.32 4.22
C HIS A 410 3.82 18.86 4.60
N ASN A 411 2.74 18.24 4.10
CA ASN A 411 2.32 16.89 4.51
C ASN A 411 3.40 15.84 4.23
N HIS A 412 4.17 16.00 3.15
CA HIS A 412 5.34 15.15 2.86
C HIS A 412 6.42 15.24 3.98
N VAL A 413 6.77 16.45 4.42
CA VAL A 413 7.77 16.63 5.49
C VAL A 413 7.28 16.02 6.80
N ILE A 414 5.99 16.16 7.11
CA ILE A 414 5.39 15.56 8.31
C ILE A 414 5.41 14.03 8.23
N ARG A 415 4.90 13.45 7.13
CA ARG A 415 4.74 11.99 6.98
C ARG A 415 6.07 11.24 6.88
N TYR A 416 7.01 11.76 6.10
CA TYR A 416 8.28 11.09 5.81
C TYR A 416 9.35 11.53 6.81
N CYS A 417 9.65 12.83 6.87
CA CYS A 417 10.79 13.35 7.65
C CYS A 417 10.54 13.32 9.16
N GLN A 418 9.44 13.91 9.66
CA GLN A 418 9.09 13.85 11.09
C GLN A 418 8.78 12.41 11.52
N GLY A 419 8.10 11.63 10.66
CA GLY A 419 7.86 10.21 10.89
C GLY A 419 9.14 9.39 11.07
N ALA A 420 10.14 9.58 10.20
CA ALA A 420 11.41 8.89 10.30
C ALA A 420 12.24 9.33 11.52
N LEU A 421 12.23 10.62 11.87
CA LEU A 421 12.91 11.12 13.07
C LEU A 421 12.28 10.59 14.37
N MET A 422 10.94 10.45 14.41
CA MET A 422 10.26 9.78 15.52
C MET A 422 10.77 8.35 15.71
N LEU A 423 10.86 7.57 14.64
CA LEU A 423 11.35 6.19 14.69
C LEU A 423 12.85 6.12 15.03
N HIS A 424 13.65 7.09 14.57
CA HIS A 424 15.05 7.22 14.96
C HIS A 424 15.21 7.46 16.47
N HIS A 425 14.43 8.37 17.03
CA HIS A 425 14.39 8.63 18.47
C HIS A 425 13.84 7.43 19.28
N PHE A 426 12.86 6.69 18.74
CA PHE A 426 12.39 5.47 19.40
C PHE A 426 13.50 4.41 19.43
N ARG A 427 14.28 4.26 18.35
CA ARG A 427 15.47 3.38 18.33
C ARG A 427 16.52 3.81 19.34
N SER A 428 16.83 5.10 19.49
CA SER A 428 17.85 5.56 20.46
C SER A 428 17.44 5.31 21.91
N LEU A 429 16.15 5.49 22.27
CA LEU A 429 15.62 5.21 23.60
C LEU A 429 15.55 3.70 23.93
N MET A 430 15.22 2.87 22.95
CA MET A 430 14.98 1.43 23.14
C MET A 430 16.25 0.57 22.98
N GLY A 431 17.18 1.02 22.14
CA GLY A 431 18.26 0.21 21.58
C GLY A 431 17.79 -0.74 20.46
N ASP A 432 18.70 -1.07 19.55
CA ASP A 432 18.43 -1.80 18.30
C ASP A 432 17.61 -3.09 18.50
N GLU A 433 18.04 -3.98 19.39
CA GLU A 433 17.37 -5.28 19.61
C GLU A 433 15.89 -5.11 19.99
N ALA A 434 15.60 -4.22 20.94
CA ALA A 434 14.24 -3.96 21.40
C ALA A 434 13.41 -3.22 20.35
N PHE A 435 14.03 -2.28 19.61
CA PHE A 435 13.37 -1.55 18.53
C PHE A 435 12.96 -2.48 17.38
N PHE A 436 13.88 -3.27 16.83
CA PHE A 436 13.56 -4.21 15.75
C PHE A 436 12.55 -5.28 16.18
N ALA A 437 12.65 -5.78 17.43
CA ALA A 437 11.65 -6.69 17.99
C ALA A 437 10.25 -6.03 18.12
N ALA A 438 10.17 -4.74 18.46
CA ALA A 438 8.92 -4.00 18.49
C ALA A 438 8.36 -3.77 17.07
N CYS A 439 9.17 -3.33 16.11
CA CYS A 439 8.79 -3.20 14.70
C CYS A 439 8.22 -4.52 14.16
N ARG A 440 8.93 -5.64 14.38
CA ARG A 440 8.49 -6.97 13.94
C ARG A 440 7.15 -7.38 14.54
N ARG A 441 6.92 -7.12 15.84
CA ARG A 441 5.62 -7.39 16.48
C ARG A 441 4.51 -6.52 15.90
N PHE A 442 4.74 -5.22 15.75
CA PHE A 442 3.77 -4.29 15.15
C PHE A 442 3.36 -4.71 13.74
N TYR A 443 4.35 -5.05 12.90
CA TYR A 443 4.10 -5.59 11.56
C TYR A 443 3.26 -6.87 11.61
N LEU A 444 3.64 -7.86 12.43
CA LEU A 444 2.90 -9.14 12.50
C LEU A 444 1.47 -8.98 13.03
N GLU A 445 1.23 -8.04 13.94
CA GLU A 445 -0.08 -7.75 14.53
C GLU A 445 -1.03 -7.04 13.55
N PHE A 446 -0.53 -6.07 12.78
CA PHE A 446 -1.35 -5.20 11.95
C PHE A 446 -1.29 -5.46 10.43
N ARG A 447 -0.47 -6.39 9.93
CA ARG A 447 -0.31 -6.63 8.48
C ARG A 447 -1.58 -7.03 7.74
N GLU A 448 -2.55 -7.66 8.40
CA GLU A 448 -3.82 -8.07 7.78
C GLU A 448 -5.00 -7.14 8.12
N SER A 449 -5.17 -6.83 9.41
CA SER A 449 -6.21 -5.96 9.97
C SER A 449 -6.00 -4.48 9.63
N GLY A 450 -4.76 -4.07 9.39
CA GLY A 450 -4.34 -2.67 9.33
C GLY A 450 -4.32 -1.98 10.69
N ALA A 451 -3.69 -0.80 10.73
CA ALA A 451 -3.59 0.04 11.92
C ALA A 451 -4.15 1.45 11.64
N GLU A 452 -4.85 2.00 12.63
CA GLU A 452 -5.13 3.41 12.77
C GLU A 452 -4.05 4.08 13.65
N THR A 453 -4.03 5.42 13.70
CA THR A 453 -3.10 6.19 14.53
C THR A 453 -3.23 5.85 16.03
N GLN A 454 -4.43 5.44 16.47
CA GLN A 454 -4.67 5.05 17.86
C GLN A 454 -4.03 3.69 18.18
N ASP A 455 -4.12 2.70 17.28
CA ASP A 455 -3.46 1.40 17.45
C ASP A 455 -1.94 1.56 17.55
N PHE A 456 -1.36 2.43 16.71
CA PHE A 456 0.06 2.81 16.82
C PHE A 456 0.38 3.40 18.20
N ARG A 457 -0.43 4.35 18.68
CA ARG A 457 -0.22 4.99 19.99
C ARG A 457 -0.25 3.97 21.13
N ASP A 458 -1.25 3.10 21.14
CA ASP A 458 -1.46 2.13 22.21
C ASP A 458 -0.41 1.03 22.20
N PHE A 459 0.03 0.56 21.01
CA PHE A 459 1.15 -0.37 20.89
C PHE A 459 2.47 0.25 21.35
N TRP A 460 2.86 1.40 20.80
CA TRP A 460 4.20 1.97 21.03
C TRP A 460 4.39 2.51 22.44
N SER A 461 3.31 2.96 23.10
CA SER A 461 3.35 3.40 24.51
C SER A 461 3.62 2.27 25.51
N GLN A 462 3.47 1.01 25.10
CA GLN A 462 3.67 -0.18 25.96
C GLN A 462 5.04 -0.86 25.75
N GLN A 463 5.89 -0.32 24.88
CA GLN A 463 7.20 -0.91 24.59
C GLN A 463 8.22 -0.58 25.69
N LYS A 464 9.19 -1.48 25.91
CA LYS A 464 10.26 -1.29 26.90
C LYS A 464 11.08 -0.04 26.55
N GLY A 465 11.19 0.91 27.47
CA GLY A 465 11.90 2.18 27.27
C GLY A 465 11.02 3.30 26.71
N MET A 466 9.75 3.04 26.42
CA MET A 466 8.78 4.02 25.91
C MET A 466 7.70 4.33 26.95
N ASP A 467 7.05 5.48 26.79
CA ASP A 467 5.84 5.85 27.51
C ASP A 467 4.88 6.63 26.59
N SER A 468 3.63 6.81 27.04
CA SER A 468 2.64 7.57 26.29
C SER A 468 3.02 9.05 26.15
N THR A 469 3.74 9.64 27.11
CA THR A 469 4.22 11.02 27.01
C THR A 469 5.11 11.21 25.78
N THR A 470 6.05 10.29 25.57
CA THR A 470 7.02 10.32 24.47
C THR A 470 6.36 10.10 23.12
N VAL A 471 5.48 9.09 23.03
CA VAL A 471 4.75 8.80 21.79
C VAL A 471 3.79 9.94 21.43
N ASN A 472 3.00 10.42 22.40
CA ASN A 472 2.06 11.53 22.17
C ASN A 472 2.76 12.81 21.75
N ARG A 473 3.97 13.08 22.28
CA ARG A 473 4.75 14.29 21.91
C ARG A 473 5.09 14.32 20.43
N TRP A 474 5.52 13.20 19.85
CA TRP A 474 5.81 13.10 18.41
C TRP A 474 4.55 13.10 17.53
N LEU A 475 3.48 12.44 18.00
CA LEU A 475 2.24 12.31 17.26
C LEU A 475 1.44 13.62 17.19
N ASP A 476 1.29 14.33 18.31
CA ASP A 476 0.27 15.39 18.46
C ASP A 476 0.85 16.81 18.48
N THR A 477 2.18 16.97 18.50
CA THR A 477 2.83 18.30 18.44
C THR A 477 2.90 18.80 16.99
N PRO A 478 2.33 19.97 16.67
CA PRO A 478 2.31 20.52 15.31
C PRO A 478 3.53 21.40 15.00
N GLY A 479 3.97 21.38 13.73
CA GLY A 479 4.94 22.30 13.16
C GLY A 479 6.23 22.48 13.97
N SER A 480 6.72 23.71 14.07
CA SER A 480 7.94 24.05 14.82
C SER A 480 7.90 23.73 16.32
N GLY A 481 6.73 23.35 16.88
CA GLY A 481 6.60 22.91 18.28
C GLY A 481 7.39 21.64 18.60
N LEU A 482 7.83 20.88 17.60
CA LEU A 482 8.68 19.69 17.75
C LEU A 482 10.15 20.01 18.11
N MET A 483 10.58 21.26 18.04
CA MET A 483 11.97 21.65 18.29
C MET A 483 12.54 21.18 19.66
N PRO A 484 11.84 21.35 20.80
CA PRO A 484 12.30 20.83 22.08
C PRO A 484 12.38 19.30 22.15
N VAL A 485 11.72 18.59 21.24
CA VAL A 485 11.76 17.12 21.13
C VAL A 485 13.06 16.69 20.45
N LEU A 486 13.41 17.37 19.35
CA LEU A 486 14.67 17.16 18.61
C LEU A 486 15.88 17.43 19.52
N GLU A 487 15.88 18.54 20.25
CA GLU A 487 16.94 18.91 21.20
C GLU A 487 17.10 17.93 22.39
N THR A 488 16.07 17.13 22.69
CA THR A 488 16.16 16.03 23.67
C THR A 488 16.56 14.69 23.05
N ALA A 489 16.41 14.53 21.74
CA ALA A 489 16.80 13.32 21.01
C ALA A 489 18.29 13.29 20.62
N GLU A 490 18.94 14.47 20.59
CA GLU A 490 20.37 14.65 20.33
C GLU A 490 21.28 14.32 21.55
N LYS A 491 20.73 13.88 22.69
CA LYS A 491 21.44 13.60 23.95
C LYS A 491 21.34 12.14 24.38
#